data_AF-A0A538EKM2-F1
#
_entry.id   AF-A0A538EKM2-F1
#
_cell.length_a   1.000
_cell.length_b   1.000
_cell.length_c   1.000
_cell.angle_alpha   90.00
_cell.angle_beta   90.00
_cell.angle_gamma   90.00
#
_symmetry.space_group_name_H-M   'P 1'
#
loop_
_entity.id
_entity.type
_entity.pdbx_description
1 polymer ?
#
loop_
_entity_poly.entity_id
_entity_poly.type
_entity_poly.pdbx_seq_one_letter_code
_entity_poly.pdbx_strand_id
1 'polypeptide(L)'
;MRRRTWIAAVCTLALGVAGCGGGGNRLSKADLVKQGDQLCLAQRAADQKIGATRTVKTLAAKGDQLLASDRAALDRFAKLRPPSDLQGDFDSYVTLLRQSLAAEAQLVQAARRSNVAALRQQILALQAARPRLAAAARKVGFRSCSQGGG
;
A
#
# COMPACT_ATOMS: atom_id res chain seq x y z
N MET A 1 23.81 -59.24 -21.91
CA MET A 1 23.63 -59.26 -20.44
C MET A 1 23.35 -57.83 -20.00
N ARG A 2 22.11 -57.39 -19.79
CA ARG A 2 21.18 -57.61 -18.67
C ARG A 2 21.25 -56.44 -17.65
N ARG A 3 20.36 -55.46 -17.88
CA ARG A 3 19.47 -54.75 -16.91
C ARG A 3 20.10 -53.80 -15.90
N ARG A 4 19.75 -52.50 -15.96
CA ARG A 4 18.70 -51.88 -15.10
C ARG A 4 18.63 -50.34 -15.27
N THR A 5 17.47 -49.90 -15.70
CA THR A 5 16.89 -48.54 -15.68
C THR A 5 16.66 -48.04 -14.25
N TRP A 6 17.04 -46.79 -13.93
CA TRP A 6 16.47 -45.93 -12.87
C TRP A 6 16.81 -44.47 -13.23
N ILE A 7 15.95 -43.73 -13.94
CA ILE A 7 14.87 -42.86 -13.45
C ILE A 7 15.33 -41.86 -12.36
N ALA A 8 15.56 -40.63 -12.84
CA ALA A 8 15.22 -39.32 -12.27
C ALA A 8 15.16 -39.10 -10.74
N ALA A 9 15.93 -38.11 -10.28
CA ALA A 9 15.48 -37.13 -9.29
C ALA A 9 16.24 -35.80 -9.49
N VAL A 10 15.78 -34.99 -10.43
CA VAL A 10 16.13 -33.56 -10.51
C VAL A 10 15.39 -32.86 -9.37
N CYS A 11 16.06 -32.68 -8.24
CA CYS A 11 15.59 -31.80 -7.17
C CYS A 11 15.88 -30.34 -7.55
N THR A 12 15.11 -29.81 -8.50
CA THR A 12 14.97 -28.36 -8.71
C THR A 12 14.31 -27.77 -7.47
N LEU A 13 15.12 -27.28 -6.53
CA LEU A 13 14.67 -26.31 -5.53
C LEU A 13 14.36 -24.99 -6.24
N ALA A 14 13.17 -24.91 -6.83
CA ALA A 14 12.57 -23.65 -7.24
C ALA A 14 12.14 -22.90 -5.97
N LEU A 15 13.09 -22.22 -5.33
CA LEU A 15 12.79 -21.15 -4.38
C LEU A 15 12.14 -20.03 -5.20
N GLY A 16 10.81 -20.05 -5.25
CA GLY A 16 9.98 -19.09 -5.97
C GLY A 16 10.24 -17.67 -5.50
N VAL A 17 11.08 -16.97 -6.25
CA VAL A 17 11.20 -15.52 -6.19
C VAL A 17 10.23 -14.94 -7.22
N ALA A 18 9.49 -13.92 -6.80
CA ALA A 18 8.75 -12.98 -7.65
C ALA A 18 7.48 -13.50 -8.37
N GLY A 19 6.41 -13.65 -7.59
CA GLY A 19 5.03 -13.62 -8.09
C GLY A 19 4.18 -12.71 -7.21
N CYS A 20 4.42 -11.40 -7.26
CA CYS A 20 3.53 -10.42 -6.64
C CYS A 20 2.25 -10.33 -7.50
N GLY A 21 1.28 -11.19 -7.19
CA GLY A 21 -0.06 -11.17 -7.78
C GLY A 21 -0.22 -12.10 -8.98
N GLY A 22 -1.04 -13.14 -8.80
CA GLY A 22 -1.64 -13.90 -9.89
C GLY A 22 -1.72 -15.39 -9.61
N GLY A 23 -2.88 -15.87 -9.18
CA GLY A 23 -3.23 -17.30 -9.26
C GLY A 23 -3.87 -17.91 -8.01
N GLY A 24 -5.18 -18.10 -8.04
CA GLY A 24 -5.88 -19.18 -7.30
C GLY A 24 -6.33 -18.87 -5.88
N ASN A 25 -5.42 -18.66 -4.93
CA ASN A 25 -5.73 -18.85 -3.51
C ASN A 25 -5.65 -17.57 -2.67
N ARG A 26 -6.42 -17.54 -1.56
CA ARG A 26 -6.30 -16.51 -0.52
C ARG A 26 -4.93 -16.64 0.16
N LEU A 27 -4.39 -15.53 0.62
CA LEU A 27 -3.15 -15.47 1.39
C LEU A 27 -3.37 -16.07 2.79
N SER A 28 -2.31 -16.63 3.36
CA SER A 28 -2.25 -16.83 4.80
C SER A 28 -2.21 -15.47 5.52
N LYS A 29 -2.55 -15.43 6.82
CA LYS A 29 -2.41 -14.21 7.63
C LYS A 29 -0.96 -13.69 7.61
N ALA A 30 0.03 -14.59 7.72
CA ALA A 30 1.44 -14.22 7.72
C ALA A 30 1.86 -13.62 6.37
N ASP A 31 1.42 -14.19 5.25
CA ASP A 31 1.73 -13.67 3.92
C ASP A 31 1.03 -12.35 3.64
N LEU A 32 -0.23 -12.19 4.09
CA LEU A 32 -0.94 -10.93 4.02
C LEU A 32 -0.15 -9.84 4.74
N VAL A 33 0.22 -10.07 6.00
CA VAL A 33 0.97 -9.10 6.81
C VAL A 33 2.30 -8.75 6.16
N LYS A 34 3.07 -9.77 5.71
CA LYS A 34 4.36 -9.58 5.04
C LYS A 34 4.23 -8.74 3.77
N GLN A 35 3.29 -9.08 2.88
CA GLN A 35 3.10 -8.36 1.62
C GLN A 35 2.57 -6.94 1.86
N GLY A 36 1.60 -6.75 2.77
CA GLY A 36 1.09 -5.43 3.12
C GLY A 36 2.17 -4.52 3.70
N ASP A 37 2.98 -5.01 4.64
CA ASP A 37 4.07 -4.22 5.21
C ASP A 37 5.15 -3.90 4.17
N GLN A 38 5.47 -4.82 3.26
CA GLN A 38 6.36 -4.55 2.13
C GLN A 38 5.81 -3.45 1.21
N LEU A 39 4.50 -3.42 0.94
CA LEU A 39 3.88 -2.35 0.15
C LEU A 39 4.03 -0.99 0.85
N CYS A 40 3.79 -0.93 2.17
CA CYS A 40 3.95 0.30 2.95
C CYS A 40 5.41 0.79 2.99
N LEU A 41 6.37 -0.12 3.08
CA LEU A 41 7.80 0.23 2.99
C LEU A 41 8.17 0.74 1.59
N ALA A 42 7.68 0.08 0.55
CA ALA A 42 7.93 0.47 -0.84
C ALA A 42 7.32 1.84 -1.17
N GLN A 43 6.10 2.10 -0.72
CA GLN A 43 5.44 3.41 -0.86
C GLN A 43 6.25 4.49 -0.14
N ARG A 44 6.60 4.29 1.13
CA ARG A 44 7.42 5.24 1.90
C ARG A 44 8.75 5.55 1.20
N ALA A 45 9.40 4.54 0.64
CA ALA A 45 10.64 4.73 -0.11
C ALA A 45 10.42 5.50 -1.43
N ALA A 46 9.30 5.29 -2.12
CA ALA A 46 8.93 6.06 -3.31
C ALA A 46 8.66 7.53 -2.96
N ASP A 47 7.90 7.78 -1.90
CA ASP A 47 7.57 9.14 -1.45
C ASP A 47 8.82 9.89 -0.96
N GLN A 48 9.74 9.21 -0.29
CA GLN A 48 11.05 9.76 0.08
C GLN A 48 11.87 10.21 -1.14
N LYS A 49 11.84 9.45 -2.25
CA LYS A 49 12.51 9.81 -3.50
C LYS A 49 11.87 11.02 -4.19
N ILE A 50 10.54 11.16 -4.11
CA ILE A 50 9.83 12.35 -4.60
C ILE A 50 10.20 13.57 -3.74
N GLY A 51 10.37 13.34 -2.43
CA GLY A 51 10.82 14.33 -1.45
C GLY A 51 9.68 15.14 -0.85
N ALA A 52 10.00 15.86 0.22
CA ALA A 52 8.99 16.49 1.08
C ALA A 52 8.17 17.60 0.39
N THR A 53 6.87 17.65 0.69
CA THR A 53 5.91 18.66 0.24
C THR A 53 5.41 19.54 1.39
N ARG A 54 6.35 20.20 2.10
CA ARG A 54 6.06 21.02 3.29
C ARG A 54 5.46 22.40 2.99
N THR A 55 5.38 22.80 1.72
CA THR A 55 4.85 24.10 1.32
C THR A 55 3.82 23.94 0.22
N VAL A 56 2.92 24.92 0.10
CA VAL A 56 1.92 24.95 -0.99
C VAL A 56 2.59 24.85 -2.35
N LYS A 57 3.72 25.55 -2.54
CA LYS A 57 4.51 25.51 -3.78
C LYS A 57 5.06 24.12 -4.09
N THR A 58 5.67 23.45 -3.10
CA THR A 58 6.23 22.10 -3.33
C THR A 58 5.13 21.07 -3.51
N LEU A 59 4.01 21.21 -2.82
CA LEU A 59 2.84 20.36 -3.00
C LEU A 59 2.19 20.53 -4.38
N ALA A 60 2.07 21.76 -4.88
CA ALA A 60 1.55 22.01 -6.24
C ALA A 60 2.46 21.44 -7.34
N ALA A 61 3.79 21.50 -7.12
CA ALA A 61 4.79 21.02 -8.06
C ALA A 61 4.95 19.49 -8.08
N LYS A 62 4.91 18.84 -6.91
CA LYS A 62 5.19 17.40 -6.75
C LYS A 62 3.97 16.55 -6.49
N GLY A 63 2.82 17.17 -6.24
CA GLY A 63 1.59 16.49 -5.83
C GLY A 63 1.16 15.36 -6.74
N ASP A 64 1.25 15.53 -8.07
CA ASP A 64 0.86 14.47 -9.01
C ASP A 64 1.77 13.24 -8.92
N GLN A 65 3.06 13.43 -8.63
CA GLN A 65 4.00 12.32 -8.45
C GLN A 65 3.67 11.52 -7.18
N LEU A 66 3.29 12.21 -6.10
CA LEU A 66 2.82 11.58 -4.87
C LEU A 66 1.52 10.82 -5.12
N LEU A 67 0.52 11.46 -5.72
CA LEU A 67 -0.76 10.82 -6.03
C LEU A 67 -0.61 9.58 -6.92
N ALA A 68 0.36 9.60 -7.86
CA ALA A 68 0.69 8.44 -8.68
C ALA A 68 1.34 7.31 -7.86
N SER A 69 2.25 7.64 -6.93
CA SER A 69 2.86 6.70 -5.97
C SER A 69 1.78 6.03 -5.11
N ASP A 70 0.90 6.84 -4.50
CA ASP A 70 -0.16 6.38 -3.60
C ASP A 70 -1.20 5.53 -4.34
N ARG A 71 -1.58 5.92 -5.56
CA ARG A 71 -2.47 5.12 -6.41
C ARG A 71 -1.86 3.76 -6.76
N ALA A 72 -0.59 3.73 -7.13
CA ALA A 72 0.10 2.48 -7.44
C ALA A 72 0.18 1.55 -6.21
N ALA A 73 0.37 2.11 -5.01
CA ALA A 73 0.33 1.35 -3.76
C ALA A 73 -1.09 0.80 -3.48
N LEU A 74 -2.11 1.65 -3.59
CA LEU A 74 -3.51 1.26 -3.43
C LEU A 74 -3.93 0.14 -4.40
N ASP A 75 -3.53 0.22 -5.66
CA ASP A 75 -3.82 -0.82 -6.67
C ASP A 75 -3.18 -2.16 -6.32
N ARG A 76 -2.01 -2.15 -5.69
CA ARG A 76 -1.35 -3.37 -5.20
C ARG A 76 -2.05 -3.92 -3.96
N PHE A 77 -2.47 -3.05 -3.03
CA PHE A 77 -3.31 -3.47 -1.89
C PHE A 77 -4.61 -4.11 -2.37
N ALA A 78 -5.32 -3.49 -3.32
CA ALA A 78 -6.59 -4.00 -3.83
C ALA A 78 -6.49 -5.38 -4.50
N LYS A 79 -5.27 -5.80 -4.90
CA LYS A 79 -5.00 -7.13 -5.49
C LYS A 79 -4.68 -8.20 -4.44
N LEU A 80 -4.42 -7.83 -3.18
CA LEU A 80 -4.21 -8.81 -2.11
C LEU A 80 -5.53 -9.51 -1.80
N ARG A 81 -5.46 -10.82 -1.59
CA ARG A 81 -6.62 -11.63 -1.21
C ARG A 81 -6.42 -12.11 0.23
N PRO A 82 -6.96 -11.42 1.25
CA PRO A 82 -6.79 -11.80 2.64
C PRO A 82 -7.46 -13.17 2.93
N PRO A 83 -7.07 -13.85 4.02
CA PRO A 83 -7.85 -14.97 4.53
C PRO A 83 -9.25 -14.48 4.93
N SER A 84 -10.25 -15.37 4.90
CA SER A 84 -11.66 -14.97 5.03
C SER A 84 -12.00 -14.29 6.35
N ASP A 85 -11.32 -14.66 7.43
CA ASP A 85 -11.45 -14.07 8.77
C ASP A 85 -10.95 -12.61 8.83
N LEU A 86 -10.04 -12.20 7.95
CA LEU A 86 -9.50 -10.84 7.88
C LEU A 86 -10.07 -9.99 6.74
N GLN A 87 -10.95 -10.54 5.90
CA GLN A 87 -11.49 -9.85 4.72
C GLN A 87 -12.14 -8.51 5.09
N GLY A 88 -13.00 -8.48 6.11
CA GLY A 88 -13.71 -7.27 6.51
C GLY A 88 -12.80 -6.16 7.04
N ASP A 89 -11.80 -6.52 7.84
CA ASP A 89 -10.81 -5.57 8.35
C ASP A 89 -9.91 -5.05 7.23
N PHE A 90 -9.52 -5.91 6.29
CA PHE A 90 -8.72 -5.54 5.13
C PHE A 90 -9.49 -4.61 4.18
N ASP A 91 -10.75 -4.92 3.87
CA ASP A 91 -11.59 -4.08 3.01
C ASP A 91 -11.83 -2.70 3.64
N SER A 92 -12.01 -2.66 4.95
CA SER A 92 -12.10 -1.41 5.72
C SER A 92 -10.82 -0.59 5.61
N TYR A 93 -9.65 -1.23 5.73
CA TYR A 93 -8.35 -0.57 5.55
C TYR A 93 -8.17 -0.02 4.13
N VAL A 94 -8.45 -0.81 3.09
CA VAL A 94 -8.35 -0.36 1.68
C VAL A 94 -9.33 0.78 1.39
N THR A 95 -10.53 0.76 1.98
CA THR A 95 -11.50 1.85 1.85
C THR A 95 -10.99 3.15 2.46
N LEU A 96 -10.37 3.08 3.64
CA LEU A 96 -9.74 4.26 4.26
C LEU A 96 -8.56 4.79 3.44
N LEU A 97 -7.76 3.92 2.80
CA LEU A 97 -6.69 4.34 1.88
C LEU A 97 -7.26 5.10 0.68
N ARG A 98 -8.35 4.62 0.08
CA ARG A 98 -9.05 5.33 -1.01
C ARG A 98 -9.53 6.72 -0.59
N GLN A 99 -10.09 6.82 0.62
CA GLN A 99 -10.56 8.10 1.16
C GLN A 99 -9.39 9.07 1.41
N SER A 100 -8.25 8.59 1.92
CA SER A 100 -7.03 9.41 2.08
C SER A 100 -6.53 9.93 0.73
N LEU A 101 -6.42 9.05 -0.27
CA LEU A 101 -5.98 9.41 -1.61
C LEU A 101 -6.90 10.46 -2.26
N ALA A 102 -8.21 10.35 -2.04
CA ALA A 102 -9.16 11.34 -2.52
C ALA A 102 -8.95 12.71 -1.85
N ALA A 103 -8.73 12.74 -0.53
CA ALA A 103 -8.45 13.97 0.21
C ALA A 103 -7.09 14.59 -0.18
N GLU A 104 -6.06 13.78 -0.38
CA GLU A 104 -4.76 14.21 -0.93
C GLU A 104 -4.91 14.82 -2.33
N ALA A 105 -5.72 14.21 -3.20
CA ALA A 105 -5.98 14.77 -4.53
C ALA A 105 -6.66 16.14 -4.44
N GLN A 106 -7.64 16.29 -3.55
CA GLN A 106 -8.27 17.59 -3.28
C GLN A 106 -7.27 18.61 -2.70
N LEU A 107 -6.33 18.16 -1.85
CA LEU A 107 -5.29 19.00 -1.27
C LEU A 107 -4.33 19.52 -2.36
N VAL A 108 -3.84 18.65 -3.25
CA VAL A 108 -2.98 19.04 -4.39
C VAL A 108 -3.70 20.05 -5.30
N GLN A 109 -4.98 19.81 -5.57
CA GLN A 109 -5.82 20.70 -6.36
C GLN A 109 -6.02 22.07 -5.68
N ALA A 110 -6.24 22.09 -4.37
CA ALA A 110 -6.33 23.32 -3.59
C ALA A 110 -5.00 24.09 -3.59
N ALA A 111 -3.87 23.37 -3.52
CA ALA A 111 -2.53 23.97 -3.59
C ALA A 111 -2.29 24.69 -4.91
N ARG A 112 -2.69 24.08 -6.04
CA ARG A 112 -2.57 24.67 -7.38
C ARG A 112 -3.38 25.94 -7.55
N ARG A 113 -4.56 25.99 -6.92
CA ARG A 113 -5.46 27.14 -6.96
C ARG A 113 -5.16 28.18 -5.88
N SER A 114 -4.12 27.99 -5.07
CA SER A 114 -3.85 28.82 -3.88
C SER A 114 -5.07 28.98 -2.97
N ASN A 115 -5.97 27.98 -2.95
CA ASN A 115 -7.20 28.03 -2.17
C ASN A 115 -6.91 27.61 -0.73
N VAL A 116 -6.59 28.60 0.11
CA VAL A 116 -6.17 28.40 1.52
C VAL A 116 -7.27 27.74 2.36
N ALA A 117 -8.54 28.09 2.14
CA ALA A 117 -9.65 27.48 2.86
C ALA A 117 -9.78 25.98 2.55
N ALA A 118 -9.73 25.62 1.26
CA ALA A 118 -9.75 24.23 0.82
C ALA A 118 -8.50 23.46 1.30
N LEU A 119 -7.31 24.08 1.26
CA LEU A 119 -6.08 23.49 1.82
C LEU A 119 -6.27 23.13 3.30
N ARG A 120 -6.74 24.09 4.11
CA ARG A 120 -6.96 23.87 5.54
C ARG A 120 -7.96 22.75 5.80
N GLN A 121 -9.07 22.72 5.05
CA GLN A 121 -10.08 21.69 5.17
C GLN A 121 -9.50 20.29 4.90
N GLN A 122 -8.74 20.12 3.81
CA GLN A 122 -8.18 18.82 3.45
C GLN A 122 -7.05 18.39 4.39
N ILE A 123 -6.22 19.32 4.90
CA ILE A 123 -5.23 19.02 5.94
C ILE A 123 -5.90 18.45 7.19
N LEU A 124 -6.99 19.07 7.66
CA LEU A 124 -7.73 18.59 8.83
C LEU A 124 -8.37 17.22 8.58
N ALA A 125 -8.93 16.99 7.38
CA ALA A 125 -9.50 15.70 7.01
C ALA A 125 -8.43 14.59 7.02
N LEU A 126 -7.26 14.85 6.44
CA LEU A 126 -6.13 13.91 6.44
C LEU A 126 -5.60 13.66 7.86
N GLN A 127 -5.48 14.70 8.69
CA GLN A 127 -5.08 14.55 10.09
C GLN A 127 -6.06 13.68 10.88
N ALA A 128 -7.37 13.85 10.67
CA ALA A 128 -8.41 13.03 11.30
C ALA A 128 -8.43 11.58 10.77
N ALA A 129 -8.02 11.37 9.51
CA ALA A 129 -7.94 10.04 8.90
C ALA A 129 -6.74 9.22 9.40
N ARG A 130 -5.60 9.87 9.69
CA ARG A 130 -4.36 9.20 10.16
C ARG A 130 -4.57 8.18 11.28
N PRO A 131 -5.18 8.51 12.43
CA PRO A 131 -5.37 7.53 13.50
C PRO A 131 -6.33 6.39 13.10
N ARG A 132 -7.32 6.67 12.24
CA ARG A 132 -8.26 5.65 11.73
C ARG A 132 -7.56 4.65 10.81
N LEU A 133 -6.72 5.14 9.90
CA LEU A 133 -5.86 4.32 9.04
C LEU A 133 -4.91 3.46 9.87
N ALA A 134 -4.23 4.04 10.88
CA ALA A 134 -3.32 3.32 11.74
C ALA A 134 -4.02 2.25 12.59
N ALA A 135 -5.26 2.50 13.02
CA ALA A 135 -6.08 1.52 13.73
C ALA A 135 -6.52 0.38 12.80
N ALA A 136 -6.99 0.69 11.59
CA ALA A 136 -7.38 -0.30 10.60
C ALA A 136 -6.20 -1.19 10.17
N ALA A 137 -5.02 -0.61 9.94
CA ALA A 137 -3.80 -1.35 9.66
C ALA A 137 -3.46 -2.35 10.79
N ARG A 138 -3.59 -1.91 12.05
CA ARG A 138 -3.35 -2.77 13.22
C ARG A 138 -4.34 -3.93 13.33
N LYS A 139 -5.60 -3.72 12.98
CA LYS A 139 -6.62 -4.80 12.98
C LYS A 139 -6.26 -5.92 12.01
N VAL A 140 -5.77 -5.57 10.82
CA VAL A 140 -5.26 -6.56 9.85
C VAL A 140 -3.98 -7.24 10.33
N GLY A 141 -3.19 -6.54 11.16
CA GLY A 141 -1.91 -7.02 11.72
C GLY A 141 -0.68 -6.40 11.06
N PHE A 142 -0.86 -5.37 10.21
CA PHE A 142 0.25 -4.64 9.61
C PHE A 142 1.01 -3.83 10.65
N ARG A 143 2.34 -3.89 10.59
CA ARG A 143 3.23 -3.16 11.50
C ARG A 143 3.78 -1.91 10.84
N SER A 144 4.33 -2.02 9.63
CA SER A 144 4.90 -0.91 8.87
C SER A 144 3.82 0.08 8.42
N CYS A 145 2.65 -0.43 8.03
CA CYS A 145 1.52 0.42 7.65
C CYS A 145 0.91 1.19 8.83
N SER A 146 1.01 0.66 10.04
CA SER A 146 0.45 1.30 11.24
C SER A 146 1.32 2.43 11.81
N GLN A 147 2.58 2.53 11.38
CA GLN A 147 3.55 3.48 11.95
C GLN A 147 3.37 4.92 11.48
N GLY A 148 2.37 5.20 10.61
CA GLY A 148 2.16 6.52 10.04
C GLY A 148 3.28 6.91 9.05
N GLY A 149 2.90 7.36 7.85
CA GLY A 149 3.78 8.18 7.03
C GLY A 149 3.91 9.53 7.72
N GLY A 150 5.13 9.88 8.15
CA GLY A 150 5.45 11.18 8.74
C GLY A 150 5.43 12.27 7.68
#